data_AF-A0A3B1DXS7-F1
#
_entry.id   AF-A0A3B1DXS7-F1
#
_cell.length_a   1.000
_cell.length_b   1.000
_cell.length_c   1.000
_cell.angle_alpha   90.00
_cell.angle_beta   90.00
_cell.angle_gamma   90.00
#
_symmetry.space_group_name_H-M   'P 1'
#
loop_
_entity.id
_entity.type
_entity.pdbx_description
1 polymer ?
#
loop_
_entity_poly.entity_id
_entity_poly.type
_entity_poly.pdbx_seq_one_letter_code
_entity_poly.pdbx_strand_id
1 'polypeptide(L)'
;KDAVETDKGARTKLFFMDDSILNLGESSRVEVKEYLYSPEKKRSRSIYRLISGSLKMVVGRSDLEIHTPTAVAAARGTKFIVWVEGSGDNMYTGIITLESEVIVKNIVKGIAGEVTVKSGQMSRVYMDKPPEAVQPIDMKIMRQFSDQTMVLGNTIKGSDRLREGIPMQLAEGLYVFQPPVSQEPVETSIPVTIKVVFP
;
A
#
# COMPACT_ATOMS: atom_id res chain seq x y z
N LYS A 1 -0.02 21.49 -5.69
CA LYS A 1 0.76 20.50 -4.91
C LYS A 1 -0.21 19.95 -3.89
N ASP A 2 -0.42 18.65 -3.93
CA ASP A 2 -1.45 18.03 -3.11
C ASP A 2 -0.80 17.43 -1.87
N ALA A 3 -1.44 17.60 -0.73
CA ALA A 3 -0.95 17.12 0.55
C ALA A 3 -2.11 16.53 1.34
N VAL A 4 -1.80 15.48 2.10
CA VAL A 4 -2.73 14.84 3.03
C VAL A 4 -2.06 14.83 4.39
N GLU A 5 -2.82 15.24 5.40
CA GLU A 5 -2.38 15.32 6.78
C GLU A 5 -3.40 14.64 7.69
N THR A 6 -2.91 13.99 8.73
CA THR A 6 -3.72 13.32 9.75
C THR A 6 -3.31 13.83 11.11
N ASP A 7 -4.30 14.22 11.92
CA ASP A 7 -4.10 14.56 13.32
C ASP A 7 -3.83 13.32 14.19
N LYS A 8 -3.59 13.57 15.48
CA LYS A 8 -3.46 12.52 16.49
C LYS A 8 -4.71 11.64 16.51
N GLY A 9 -4.52 10.32 16.47
CA GLY A 9 -5.62 9.34 16.42
C GLY A 9 -6.39 9.29 15.09
N ALA A 10 -6.09 10.16 14.13
CA ALA A 10 -6.70 10.13 12.81
C ALA A 10 -5.88 9.27 11.84
N ARG A 11 -6.54 8.58 10.93
CA ARG A 11 -5.89 7.78 9.89
C ARG A 11 -6.72 7.89 8.62
N THR A 12 -6.09 7.76 7.46
CA THR A 12 -6.81 7.77 6.19
C THR A 12 -6.25 6.77 5.21
N LYS A 13 -7.07 6.37 4.24
CA LYS A 13 -6.74 5.41 3.19
C LYS A 13 -7.01 6.07 1.85
N LEU A 14 -5.98 6.11 1.01
CA LEU A 14 -6.03 6.65 -0.35
C LEU A 14 -5.94 5.49 -1.34
N PHE A 15 -6.78 5.54 -2.37
CA PHE A 15 -6.80 4.60 -3.48
C PHE A 15 -6.35 5.32 -4.75
N PHE A 16 -5.46 4.68 -5.51
CA PHE A 16 -4.90 5.23 -6.74
C PHE A 16 -5.34 4.39 -7.96
N MET A 17 -5.31 4.99 -9.14
CA MET A 17 -5.76 4.37 -10.41
C MET A 17 -4.83 3.24 -10.90
N ASP A 18 -3.65 3.10 -10.30
CA ASP A 18 -2.67 2.06 -10.58
C ASP A 18 -2.80 0.85 -9.65
N ASP A 19 -3.91 0.76 -8.92
CA ASP A 19 -4.18 -0.25 -7.88
C ASP A 19 -3.30 -0.12 -6.62
N SER A 20 -2.59 0.99 -6.46
CA SER A 20 -1.88 1.27 -5.21
C SER A 20 -2.83 1.74 -4.11
N ILE A 21 -2.50 1.37 -2.88
CA ILE A 21 -3.21 1.79 -1.67
C ILE A 21 -2.21 2.38 -0.68
N LEU A 22 -2.44 3.62 -0.26
CA LEU A 22 -1.66 4.28 0.78
C LEU A 22 -2.53 4.44 2.03
N ASN A 23 -2.14 3.80 3.13
CA ASN A 23 -2.70 4.10 4.44
C ASN A 23 -1.77 5.08 5.17
N LEU A 24 -2.28 6.25 5.50
CA LEU A 24 -1.56 7.24 6.27
C LEU A 24 -1.91 7.06 7.75
N GLY A 25 -0.88 6.90 8.59
CA GLY A 25 -1.02 6.75 10.04
C GLY A 25 -1.37 8.07 10.72
N GLU A 26 -1.39 8.09 12.05
CA GLU A 26 -1.65 9.31 12.83
C GLU A 26 -0.48 10.30 12.78
N SER A 27 -0.76 11.58 13.04
CA SER A 27 0.25 12.66 13.11
C SER A 27 1.18 12.68 11.89
N SER A 28 0.63 12.39 10.72
CA SER A 28 1.41 12.11 9.52
C SER A 28 1.08 13.13 8.43
N ARG A 29 2.09 13.52 7.66
CA ARG A 29 1.91 14.43 6.52
C ARG A 29 2.64 13.88 5.31
N VAL A 30 1.91 13.67 4.23
CA VAL A 30 2.46 13.21 2.95
C VAL A 30 2.09 14.19 1.83
N GLU A 31 3.05 14.50 0.98
CA GLU A 31 2.84 15.31 -0.23
C GLU A 31 2.94 14.43 -1.47
N VAL A 32 2.05 14.64 -2.43
CA VAL A 32 2.15 14.04 -3.76
C VAL A 32 3.01 14.96 -4.63
N LYS A 33 4.21 14.50 -4.98
CA LYS A 33 5.14 15.26 -5.84
C LYS A 33 4.87 14.99 -7.31
N GLU A 34 4.67 13.72 -7.64
CA GLU A 34 4.43 13.28 -8.99
C GLU A 34 3.48 12.08 -8.96
N TYR A 35 2.49 12.11 -9.85
CA TYR A 35 1.63 10.97 -10.12
C TYR A 35 1.30 10.97 -11.62
N LEU A 36 2.12 10.29 -12.40
CA LEU A 36 1.96 10.19 -13.85
C LEU A 36 1.40 8.82 -14.19
N TYR A 37 0.09 8.75 -14.45
CA TYR A 37 -0.58 7.54 -14.89
C TYR A 37 -0.72 7.52 -16.41
N SER A 38 -0.29 6.43 -17.06
CA SER A 38 -0.50 6.18 -18.49
C SER A 38 -1.59 5.10 -18.66
N PRO A 39 -2.80 5.45 -19.15
CA PRO A 39 -3.86 4.49 -19.41
C PRO A 39 -3.45 3.41 -20.42
N GLU A 40 -2.71 3.80 -21.46
CA GLU A 40 -2.24 2.91 -22.52
C GLU A 40 -1.29 1.83 -21.98
N LYS A 41 -0.34 2.23 -21.14
CA LYS A 41 0.66 1.32 -20.56
C LYS A 41 0.17 0.63 -19.29
N LYS A 42 -1.00 1.03 -18.76
CA LYS A 42 -1.55 0.60 -17.47
C LYS A 42 -0.50 0.65 -16.35
N ARG A 43 0.38 1.65 -16.40
CA ARG A 43 1.51 1.82 -15.48
C ARG A 43 1.63 3.28 -15.08
N SER A 44 2.04 3.50 -13.85
CA SER A 44 2.30 4.84 -13.30
C SER A 44 3.76 4.99 -12.85
N ARG A 45 4.18 6.25 -12.75
CA ARG A 45 5.30 6.68 -11.93
C ARG A 45 4.77 7.60 -10.83
N SER A 46 5.13 7.29 -9.60
CA SER A 46 4.61 7.98 -8.42
C SER A 46 5.76 8.38 -7.50
N ILE A 47 5.78 9.63 -7.07
CA ILE A 47 6.72 10.14 -6.06
C ILE A 47 5.91 10.79 -4.94
N TYR A 48 6.01 10.22 -3.74
CA TYR A 48 5.44 10.78 -2.53
C TYR A 48 6.54 11.29 -1.61
N ARG A 49 6.28 12.36 -0.88
CA ARG A 49 7.16 12.86 0.17
C ARG A 49 6.50 12.73 1.52
N LEU A 50 6.94 11.78 2.34
CA LEU A 50 6.52 11.63 3.73
C LEU A 50 7.36 12.58 4.59
N ILE A 51 6.71 13.60 5.16
CA ILE A 51 7.36 14.64 5.96
C ILE A 51 7.50 14.18 7.41
N SER A 52 6.44 13.59 7.96
CA SER A 52 6.36 13.13 9.35
C SER A 52 5.40 11.95 9.48
N GLY A 53 5.54 11.21 10.58
CA GLY A 53 4.66 10.11 10.94
C GLY A 53 4.94 8.84 10.14
N SER A 54 3.91 8.10 9.76
CA SER A 54 4.04 6.79 9.12
C SER A 54 3.02 6.58 8.00
N LEU A 55 3.39 5.75 7.03
CA LEU A 55 2.47 5.24 6.03
C LEU A 55 2.73 3.75 5.78
N LYS A 56 1.67 3.04 5.41
CA LYS A 56 1.74 1.71 4.82
C LYS A 56 1.35 1.80 3.36
N MET A 57 2.17 1.22 2.51
CA MET A 57 1.95 1.20 1.07
C MET A 57 1.75 -0.22 0.57
N VAL A 58 0.73 -0.41 -0.27
CA VAL A 58 0.59 -1.54 -1.18
C VAL A 58 0.77 -0.98 -2.57
N VAL A 59 1.87 -1.29 -3.24
CA VAL A 59 2.18 -0.76 -4.57
C VAL A 59 1.54 -1.66 -5.61
N GLY A 60 0.67 -1.09 -6.44
CA GLY A 60 0.12 -1.77 -7.60
C GLY A 60 1.09 -1.70 -8.79
N ARG A 61 0.57 -1.25 -9.93
CA ARG A 61 1.29 -1.12 -11.21
C ARG A 61 2.04 0.22 -11.32
N SER A 62 2.79 0.57 -10.28
CA SER A 62 3.58 1.81 -10.21
C SER A 62 5.07 1.52 -10.06
N ASP A 63 5.90 2.33 -10.71
CA ASP A 63 7.25 2.62 -10.21
C ASP A 63 7.12 3.67 -9.12
N LEU A 64 7.34 3.29 -7.87
CA LEU A 64 7.11 4.16 -6.72
C LEU A 64 8.42 4.61 -6.10
N GLU A 65 8.50 5.90 -5.75
CA GLU A 65 9.47 6.43 -4.79
C GLU A 65 8.77 7.12 -3.61
N ILE A 66 9.26 6.83 -2.40
CA ILE A 66 8.90 7.56 -1.18
C ILE A 66 10.15 8.30 -0.70
N HIS A 67 10.05 9.63 -0.70
CA HIS A 67 11.07 10.52 -0.20
C HIS A 67 10.73 10.89 1.23
N THR A 68 11.73 10.82 2.10
CA THR A 68 11.63 11.18 3.52
C THR A 68 12.73 12.21 3.82
N PRO A 69 12.79 12.79 5.03
CA PRO A 69 13.89 13.69 5.37
C PRO A 69 15.29 13.06 5.27
N THR A 70 15.41 11.73 5.42
CA THR A 70 16.71 11.05 5.45
C THR A 70 16.92 10.02 4.33
N ALA A 71 15.85 9.51 3.71
CA ALA A 71 15.94 8.39 2.77
C ALA A 71 15.06 8.54 1.53
N VAL A 72 15.43 7.80 0.49
CA VAL A 72 14.58 7.48 -0.65
C VAL A 72 14.35 5.97 -0.66
N ALA A 73 13.08 5.57 -0.62
CA ALA A 73 12.64 4.19 -0.72
C ALA A 73 11.96 3.97 -2.08
N ALA A 74 12.52 3.10 -2.92
CA ALA A 74 12.01 2.76 -4.23
C ALA A 74 11.42 1.33 -4.23
N ALA A 75 10.23 1.17 -4.80
CA ALA A 75 9.50 -0.09 -4.74
C ALA A 75 8.58 -0.29 -5.97
N ARG A 76 8.29 -1.55 -6.28
CA ARG A 76 7.34 -1.94 -7.34
C ARG A 76 6.69 -3.27 -6.98
N GLY A 77 5.36 -3.32 -6.96
CA GLY A 77 4.63 -4.54 -6.59
C GLY A 77 4.95 -4.99 -5.16
N THR A 78 5.21 -4.05 -4.26
CA THR A 78 5.73 -4.29 -2.91
C THR A 78 4.69 -3.86 -1.87
N LYS A 79 4.70 -4.53 -0.72
CA LYS A 79 3.95 -4.09 0.46
C LYS A 79 4.92 -3.78 1.59
N PHE A 80 4.90 -2.56 2.07
CA PHE A 80 5.88 -2.10 3.05
C PHE A 80 5.34 -0.96 3.91
N ILE A 81 6.04 -0.67 4.99
CA ILE A 81 5.73 0.40 5.92
C ILE A 81 6.96 1.30 6.02
N VAL A 82 6.74 2.62 5.99
CA VAL A 82 7.77 3.64 6.17
C VAL A 82 7.33 4.59 7.27
N TRP A 83 8.26 4.99 8.13
CA TRP A 83 8.02 6.02 9.12
C TRP A 83 9.22 6.95 9.29
N VAL A 84 8.96 8.15 9.79
CA VAL A 84 9.95 9.15 10.15
C VAL A 84 9.85 9.38 11.66
N GLU A 85 10.98 9.29 12.36
CA GLU A 85 11.06 9.49 13.80
C GLU A 85 12.34 10.23 14.20
N GLY A 86 12.35 10.82 15.38
CA GLY A 86 13.45 11.64 15.88
C GLY A 86 13.42 13.08 15.37
N SER A 87 14.46 13.82 15.70
CA SER A 87 14.62 15.24 15.37
C SER A 87 16.08 15.62 15.30
N GLY A 88 16.41 16.65 14.51
CA GLY A 88 17.80 17.08 14.28
C GLY A 88 18.66 15.90 13.83
N ASP A 89 19.85 15.75 14.41
CA ASP A 89 20.83 14.73 14.03
C ASP A 89 20.40 13.29 14.34
N ASN A 90 19.41 13.11 15.23
CA ASN A 90 18.85 11.80 15.57
C ASN A 90 17.64 11.42 14.70
N MET A 91 17.26 12.28 13.75
CA MET A 91 16.17 11.98 12.84
C MET A 91 16.53 10.79 11.95
N TYR A 92 15.59 9.87 11.79
CA TYR A 92 15.78 8.70 10.96
C TYR A 92 14.49 8.28 10.28
N THR A 93 14.66 7.55 9.18
CA THR A 93 13.58 6.88 8.47
C THR A 93 13.72 5.39 8.68
N GLY A 94 12.65 4.75 9.13
CA GLY A 94 12.58 3.30 9.21
C GLY A 94 11.74 2.71 8.08
N ILE A 95 12.15 1.54 7.61
CA ILE A 95 11.46 0.80 6.56
C ILE A 95 11.29 -0.65 7.02
N ILE A 96 10.07 -1.17 6.90
CA ILE A 96 9.73 -2.59 7.07
C ILE A 96 9.12 -3.10 5.78
N THR A 97 9.68 -4.18 5.22
CA THR A 97 9.12 -4.81 4.03
C THR A 97 8.30 -6.04 4.42
N LEU A 98 7.03 -6.04 4.04
CA LEU A 98 6.11 -7.13 4.31
C LEU A 98 6.08 -8.14 3.16
N GLU A 99 6.05 -7.68 1.92
CA GLU A 99 6.02 -8.54 0.71
C GLU A 99 6.93 -7.94 -0.37
N SER A 100 7.63 -8.80 -1.14
CA SER A 100 8.63 -8.41 -2.16
C SER A 100 9.87 -7.72 -1.54
N GLU A 101 10.34 -6.63 -2.14
CA GLU A 101 11.53 -5.88 -1.70
C GLU A 101 11.38 -4.36 -1.91
N VAL A 102 12.15 -3.62 -1.12
CA VAL A 102 12.30 -2.16 -1.21
C VAL A 102 13.78 -1.84 -1.32
N ILE A 103 14.15 -1.00 -2.28
CA ILE A 103 15.50 -0.46 -2.41
C ILE A 103 15.56 0.85 -1.62
N VAL A 104 16.49 0.96 -0.68
CA VAL A 104 16.61 2.11 0.22
C VAL A 104 18.00 2.71 0.13
N LYS A 105 18.06 4.03 -0.03
CA LYS A 105 19.30 4.83 0.02
C LYS A 105 19.08 6.10 0.82
N ASN A 106 20.18 6.76 1.21
CA ASN A 106 20.10 8.09 1.79
C ASN A 106 19.64 9.11 0.71
N ILE A 107 18.88 10.13 1.11
CA ILE A 107 18.40 11.17 0.21
C ILE A 107 19.52 12.10 -0.30
N VAL A 108 20.61 12.23 0.45
CA VAL A 108 21.79 13.02 0.08
C VAL A 108 22.63 12.25 -0.93
N LYS A 109 22.70 12.75 -2.18
CA LYS A 109 23.39 12.07 -3.30
C LYS A 109 24.87 11.76 -3.08
N GLY A 110 25.55 12.46 -2.16
CA GLY A 110 26.96 12.23 -1.84
C GLY A 110 27.20 11.07 -0.87
N ILE A 111 26.15 10.55 -0.23
CA ILE A 111 26.26 9.45 0.72
C ILE A 111 26.08 8.15 -0.05
N ALA A 112 27.19 7.44 -0.24
CA ALA A 112 27.19 6.14 -0.88
C ALA A 112 26.53 5.09 0.02
N GLY A 113 25.85 4.12 -0.59
CA GLY A 113 25.20 3.02 0.09
C GLY A 113 23.75 2.87 -0.34
N GLU A 114 23.39 1.64 -0.65
CA GLU A 114 22.04 1.22 -0.98
C GLU A 114 21.83 -0.15 -0.35
N VAL A 115 20.63 -0.39 0.19
CA VAL A 115 20.25 -1.67 0.78
C VAL A 115 18.92 -2.13 0.18
N THR A 116 18.84 -3.42 -0.13
CA THR A 116 17.61 -4.06 -0.58
C THR A 116 16.95 -4.75 0.62
N VAL A 117 15.86 -4.16 1.13
CA VAL A 117 15.10 -4.67 2.26
C VAL A 117 14.03 -5.63 1.75
N LYS A 118 14.24 -6.93 1.92
CA LYS A 118 13.31 -7.98 1.47
C LYS A 118 12.21 -8.24 2.50
N SER A 119 11.17 -8.95 2.08
CA SER A 119 10.10 -9.42 2.97
C SER A 119 10.66 -10.05 4.24
N GLY A 120 10.12 -9.66 5.40
CA GLY A 120 10.58 -10.14 6.69
C GLY A 120 11.76 -9.34 7.26
N GLN A 121 12.24 -8.31 6.55
CA GLN A 121 13.37 -7.49 6.95
C GLN A 121 12.99 -6.02 7.18
N MET A 122 13.88 -5.33 7.90
CA MET A 122 13.84 -3.90 8.13
C MET A 122 15.23 -3.26 8.01
N SER A 123 15.24 -1.95 7.80
CA SER A 123 16.45 -1.12 7.85
C SER A 123 16.07 0.29 8.33
N ARG A 124 17.08 1.07 8.72
CA ARG A 124 16.96 2.46 9.14
C ARG A 124 17.99 3.31 8.41
N VAL A 125 17.63 4.55 8.15
CA VAL A 125 18.53 5.54 7.56
C VAL A 125 18.48 6.79 8.41
N TYR A 126 19.58 7.07 9.10
CA TYR A 126 19.74 8.30 9.87
C TYR A 126 20.15 9.45 8.98
N MET A 127 19.91 10.68 9.46
CA MET A 127 20.40 11.89 8.81
C MET A 127 21.91 11.80 8.57
N ASP A 128 22.32 12.13 7.35
CA ASP A 128 23.71 12.14 6.90
C ASP A 128 24.52 10.84 7.10
N LYS A 129 23.83 9.69 7.23
CA LYS A 129 24.47 8.37 7.33
C LYS A 129 23.99 7.43 6.24
N PRO A 130 24.84 6.49 5.78
CA PRO A 130 24.39 5.43 4.87
C PRO A 130 23.28 4.60 5.54
N PRO A 131 22.44 3.92 4.75
CA PRO A 131 21.46 2.99 5.29
C PRO A 131 22.14 1.92 6.16
N GLU A 132 21.53 1.60 7.29
CA GLU A 132 21.97 0.48 8.12
C GLU A 132 21.79 -0.85 7.38
N ALA A 133 22.63 -1.83 7.72
CA ALA A 133 22.48 -3.20 7.22
C ALA A 133 21.08 -3.74 7.52
N VAL A 134 20.55 -4.56 6.61
CA VAL A 134 19.24 -5.17 6.78
C VAL A 134 19.23 -6.13 7.97
N GLN A 135 18.16 -6.08 8.74
CA GLN A 135 17.96 -6.90 9.94
C GLN A 135 16.58 -7.55 9.90
N PRO A 136 16.37 -8.71 10.55
CA PRO A 136 15.04 -9.27 10.71
C PRO A 136 14.09 -8.28 11.38
N ILE A 137 12.82 -8.30 10.99
CA ILE A 137 11.80 -7.44 11.60
C ILE A 137 11.65 -7.74 13.10
N ASP A 138 11.72 -6.70 13.92
CA ASP A 138 11.25 -6.77 15.31
C ASP A 138 9.71 -6.78 15.34
N MET A 139 9.12 -7.81 15.96
CA MET A 139 7.66 -7.97 16.02
C MET A 139 6.94 -6.83 16.75
N LYS A 140 7.57 -6.19 17.74
CA LYS A 140 6.97 -5.05 18.45
C LYS A 140 6.88 -3.85 17.52
N ILE A 141 7.95 -3.57 16.77
CA ILE A 141 7.99 -2.48 15.79
C ILE A 141 6.99 -2.74 14.66
N MET A 142 6.94 -3.98 14.15
CA MET A 142 5.97 -4.37 13.13
C MET A 142 4.53 -4.14 13.59
N ARG A 143 4.20 -4.57 14.81
CA ARG A 143 2.86 -4.43 15.37
C ARG A 143 2.50 -2.96 15.57
N GLN A 144 3.41 -2.18 16.15
CA GLN A 144 3.21 -0.73 16.35
C GLN A 144 2.82 -0.03 15.04
N PHE A 145 3.63 -0.16 14.00
CA PHE A 145 3.36 0.57 12.75
C PHE A 145 2.25 -0.06 11.91
N SER A 146 2.03 -1.36 12.02
CA SER A 146 0.83 -1.99 11.42
C SER A 146 -0.44 -1.45 12.06
N ASP A 147 -0.47 -1.35 13.38
CA ASP A 147 -1.62 -0.82 14.12
C ASP A 147 -1.81 0.66 13.81
N GLN A 148 -0.75 1.49 13.79
CA GLN A 148 -0.84 2.92 13.46
C GLN A 148 -1.33 3.20 12.04
N THR A 149 -1.07 2.30 11.09
CA THR A 149 -1.46 2.45 9.68
C THR A 149 -2.68 1.62 9.31
N MET A 150 -3.30 0.93 10.27
CA MET A 150 -4.53 0.18 10.04
C MET A 150 -5.72 1.14 10.05
N VAL A 151 -6.40 1.23 8.91
CA VAL A 151 -7.68 1.93 8.77
C VAL A 151 -8.77 0.86 8.72
N LEU A 152 -9.54 0.73 9.79
CA LEU A 152 -10.72 -0.14 9.83
C LEU A 152 -11.82 0.54 9.00
N GLY A 153 -12.30 -0.15 7.97
CA GLY A 153 -13.36 0.37 7.13
C GLY A 153 -14.69 0.30 7.86
N ASN A 154 -15.35 1.44 8.03
CA ASN A 154 -16.80 1.47 7.94
C ASN A 154 -17.10 1.59 6.45
N THR A 155 -18.02 0.77 5.92
CA THR A 155 -18.46 0.81 4.52
C THR A 155 -18.57 2.26 4.04
N ILE A 156 -17.80 2.63 3.02
CA ILE A 156 -18.02 3.89 2.31
C ILE A 156 -19.42 3.78 1.73
N LYS A 157 -20.42 4.40 2.37
CA LYS A 157 -21.70 4.70 1.74
C LYS A 157 -21.39 5.74 0.66
N GLY A 158 -20.98 5.25 -0.50
CA GLY A 158 -21.00 6.06 -1.71
C GLY A 158 -22.41 6.62 -1.86
N SER A 159 -22.49 7.93 -2.07
CA SER A 159 -23.73 8.65 -2.33
C SER A 159 -24.61 7.88 -3.32
N ASP A 160 -25.81 7.54 -2.86
CA ASP A 160 -26.99 7.10 -3.60
C ASP A 160 -26.83 6.97 -5.12
N ARG A 161 -26.59 5.72 -5.56
CA ARG A 161 -27.36 5.12 -6.65
C ARG A 161 -27.76 3.71 -6.21
N LEU A 162 -28.80 3.65 -5.40
CA LEU A 162 -29.52 2.42 -5.08
C LEU A 162 -29.91 1.71 -6.39
N ARG A 163 -29.45 0.47 -6.57
CA ARG A 163 -30.21 -0.53 -7.32
C ARG A 163 -30.83 -1.46 -6.29
N GLU A 164 -32.14 -1.58 -6.39
CA GLU A 164 -33.04 -2.20 -5.42
C GLU A 164 -32.64 -3.63 -5.04
N GLY A 165 -32.54 -3.87 -3.73
CA GLY A 165 -33.17 -4.99 -3.00
C GLY A 165 -32.73 -6.43 -3.28
N ILE A 166 -32.10 -7.04 -2.27
CA ILE A 166 -32.47 -8.39 -1.81
C ILE A 166 -32.59 -8.34 -0.28
N PRO A 167 -33.73 -8.72 0.33
CA PRO A 167 -33.91 -8.65 1.77
C PRO A 167 -33.09 -9.73 2.47
N MET A 168 -32.31 -9.32 3.47
CA MET A 168 -31.49 -10.21 4.30
C MET A 168 -32.32 -10.66 5.51
N GLN A 169 -32.64 -11.96 5.57
CA GLN A 169 -33.26 -12.57 6.74
C GLN A 169 -32.17 -12.93 7.75
N LEU A 170 -32.27 -12.37 8.96
CA LEU A 170 -31.36 -12.60 10.07
C LEU A 170 -31.44 -14.06 10.55
N ALA A 171 -30.33 -14.77 10.50
CA ALA A 171 -30.14 -16.00 11.26
C ALA A 171 -28.80 -15.92 12.00
N GLU A 172 -28.86 -15.97 13.33
CA GLU A 172 -27.72 -16.10 14.22
C GLU A 172 -27.07 -17.47 14.06
N GLY A 173 -25.74 -17.54 14.01
CA GLY A 173 -25.01 -18.81 14.13
C GLY A 173 -23.71 -18.86 13.32
N LEU A 174 -22.65 -19.31 13.99
CA LEU A 174 -21.26 -19.48 13.54
C LEU A 174 -21.09 -19.88 12.06
N TYR A 175 -20.19 -19.18 11.35
CA TYR A 175 -19.58 -19.72 10.13
C TYR A 175 -18.08 -19.96 10.33
N VAL A 176 -17.74 -21.25 10.46
CA VAL A 176 -16.38 -21.79 10.31
C VAL A 176 -16.06 -21.79 8.81
N PHE A 177 -14.97 -21.14 8.41
CA PHE A 177 -14.45 -21.24 7.03
C PHE A 177 -13.88 -22.65 6.83
N GLN A 178 -14.54 -23.47 6.01
CA GLN A 178 -13.85 -24.57 5.30
C GLN A 178 -13.46 -24.08 3.91
N PRO A 179 -12.23 -24.36 3.44
CA PRO A 179 -11.82 -24.01 2.09
C PRO A 179 -12.66 -24.80 1.06
N PRO A 180 -12.96 -24.20 -0.12
CA PRO A 180 -13.82 -24.84 -1.10
C PRO A 180 -13.16 -26.08 -1.73
N VAL A 181 -13.96 -27.13 -1.87
CA VAL A 181 -13.65 -28.33 -2.66
C VAL A 181 -13.48 -27.94 -4.12
N SER A 182 -12.39 -28.40 -4.74
CA SER A 182 -12.12 -28.22 -6.17
C SER A 182 -13.17 -28.96 -7.00
N GLN A 183 -13.99 -28.24 -7.76
CA GLN A 183 -14.90 -28.82 -8.76
C GLN A 183 -14.31 -28.61 -10.16
N GLU A 184 -14.10 -29.70 -10.89
CA GLU A 184 -13.81 -29.65 -12.34
C GLU A 184 -15.05 -29.15 -13.10
N PRO A 185 -14.88 -28.39 -14.20
CA PRO A 185 -16.01 -27.78 -14.90
C PRO A 185 -16.86 -28.83 -15.62
N VAL A 186 -18.16 -28.81 -15.35
CA VAL A 186 -19.16 -29.60 -16.09
C VAL A 186 -19.40 -28.92 -17.44
N GLU A 187 -18.97 -29.56 -18.52
CA GLU A 187 -19.38 -29.15 -19.88
C GLU A 187 -20.86 -29.48 -20.08
N THR A 188 -21.67 -28.46 -20.37
CA THR A 188 -23.02 -28.66 -20.89
C THR A 188 -23.17 -27.80 -22.13
N SER A 189 -23.03 -28.43 -23.31
CA SER A 189 -23.37 -27.79 -24.59
C SER A 189 -24.85 -28.01 -24.86
N ILE A 190 -25.58 -26.91 -25.07
CA ILE A 190 -26.97 -26.92 -25.56
C ILE A 190 -26.92 -26.50 -27.04
N PRO A 191 -27.30 -27.35 -28.00
CA PRO A 191 -27.27 -26.98 -29.40
C PRO A 191 -28.37 -25.95 -29.71
N VAL A 192 -27.99 -24.84 -30.36
CA VAL A 192 -28.92 -23.82 -30.86
C VAL A 192 -29.01 -23.93 -32.37
N THR A 193 -30.20 -24.22 -32.90
CA THR A 193 -30.46 -24.21 -34.35
C THR A 193 -30.78 -22.79 -34.81
N ILE A 194 -29.91 -22.20 -35.63
CA ILE A 194 -30.15 -20.89 -36.26
C ILE A 194 -30.78 -21.14 -37.63
N LYS A 195 -32.04 -20.71 -37.82
CA LYS A 195 -32.66 -20.64 -39.15
C LYS A 195 -32.29 -19.30 -39.79
N VAL A 196 -31.41 -19.33 -40.79
CA VAL A 196 -31.11 -18.18 -41.62
C VAL A 196 -32.09 -18.16 -42.80
N VAL A 197 -32.84 -17.07 -42.95
CA VAL A 197 -33.67 -16.80 -44.13
C VAL A 197 -32.94 -15.75 -44.96
N PHE A 198 -32.58 -16.10 -46.20
CA PHE A 198 -31.98 -15.16 -47.14
C PHE A 198 -33.06 -14.57 -48.07
N PRO A 199 -33.00 -13.28 -48.41
CA PRO A 199 -33.81 -12.66 -49.46
C PRO A 199 -33.32 -13.01 -50.87
#